data_AF-A0A7Y7H657-F1
#
_entry.id   AF-A0A7Y7H657-F1
#
_cell.length_a   1.000
_cell.length_b   1.000
_cell.length_c   1.000
_cell.angle_alpha   90.00
_cell.angle_beta   90.00
_cell.angle_gamma   90.00
#
_symmetry.space_group_name_H-M   'P 1'
#
loop_
_entity.id
_entity.type
_entity.pdbx_description
1 polymer ?
#
loop_
_entity_poly.entity_id
_entity_poly.type
_entity_poly.pdbx_seq_one_letter_code
_entity_poly.pdbx_strand_id
1 'polypeptide(L)'
;MSAVDNYLEVLKGLVLMKNAVNTMVPQLAKPIGYAVFLQTHHELSEVAILRLFNYLPSKFPPSSFTKDVLAMYCGYENYLDFCEKRGQDNILKDGDIDLPSPLI
;
A
#
# COMPACT_ATOMS: atom_id res chain seq x y z
N MET A 1 0.50 -14.70 11.97
CA MET A 1 0.39 -13.89 10.73
C MET A 1 1.72 -13.21 10.53
N SER A 2 2.37 -13.44 9.40
CA SER A 2 3.74 -12.93 9.15
C SER A 2 3.69 -11.42 8.88
N ALA A 3 4.70 -10.66 9.30
CA ALA A 3 4.75 -9.20 9.13
C ALA A 3 4.64 -8.75 7.66
N VAL A 4 4.96 -9.62 6.70
CA VAL A 4 4.91 -9.36 5.25
C VAL A 4 3.47 -9.26 4.74
N ASP A 5 2.54 -10.00 5.33
CA ASP A 5 1.11 -9.94 4.97
C ASP A 5 0.48 -8.60 5.39
N ASN A 6 1.07 -7.92 6.38
CA ASN A 6 0.56 -6.65 6.90
C ASN A 6 0.85 -5.48 5.93
N TYR A 7 2.04 -5.44 5.34
CA TYR A 7 2.43 -4.34 4.45
C TYR A 7 1.56 -4.26 3.19
N LEU A 8 1.19 -5.40 2.61
CA LEU A 8 0.34 -5.42 1.43
C LEU A 8 -1.08 -4.89 1.74
N GLU A 9 -1.65 -5.24 2.89
CA GLU A 9 -2.95 -4.72 3.31
C GLU A 9 -2.90 -3.21 3.60
N VAL A 10 -1.82 -2.73 4.22
CA VAL A 10 -1.59 -1.29 4.42
C VAL A 10 -1.48 -0.57 3.08
N LEU A 11 -0.74 -1.12 2.11
CA LEU A 11 -0.60 -0.54 0.79
C LEU A 11 -1.96 -0.47 0.06
N LYS A 12 -2.77 -1.53 0.13
CA LYS A 12 -4.15 -1.53 -0.37
C LYS A 12 -4.97 -0.40 0.27
N GLY A 13 -4.86 -0.23 1.58
CA GLY A 13 -5.51 0.86 2.31
C GLY A 13 -5.10 2.24 1.80
N LEU A 14 -3.81 2.48 1.57
CA LEU A 14 -3.31 3.75 1.03
C LEU A 14 -3.81 4.03 -0.39
N VAL A 15 -3.89 3.00 -1.24
CA VAL A 15 -4.45 3.12 -2.59
C VAL A 15 -5.91 3.55 -2.52
N LEU A 16 -6.70 2.97 -1.60
CA LEU A 16 -8.09 3.35 -1.40
C LEU A 16 -8.24 4.78 -0.86
N MET A 17 -7.45 5.14 0.17
CA MET A 17 -7.43 6.49 0.72
C MET A 17 -7.08 7.55 -0.33
N LYS A 18 -6.08 7.26 -1.19
CA LYS A 18 -5.67 8.17 -2.27
C LYS A 18 -6.76 8.37 -3.32
N ASN A 19 -7.65 7.40 -3.50
CA ASN A 19 -8.82 7.52 -4.36
C ASN A 19 -10.06 8.05 -3.63
N ALA A 20 -9.92 8.50 -2.37
CA ALA A 20 -11.02 8.94 -1.51
C ALA A 20 -12.15 7.90 -1.37
N VAL A 21 -11.79 6.62 -1.36
CA VAL A 21 -12.72 5.50 -1.18
C VAL A 21 -12.39 4.76 0.10
N ASN A 22 -13.41 4.42 0.90
CA ASN A 22 -13.22 3.67 2.14
C ASN A 22 -13.20 2.14 1.92
N THR A 23 -13.83 1.64 0.86
CA THR A 23 -13.95 0.21 0.59
C THR A 23 -13.88 -0.05 -0.90
N MET A 24 -13.05 -1.00 -1.31
CA MET A 24 -12.97 -1.41 -2.71
C MET A 24 -14.30 -2.04 -3.16
N VAL A 25 -14.75 -1.75 -4.37
CA VAL A 25 -15.80 -2.49 -5.09
C VAL A 25 -15.35 -2.77 -6.53
N PRO A 26 -15.85 -3.81 -7.23
CA PRO A 26 -15.33 -4.20 -8.55
C PRO A 26 -15.33 -3.07 -9.59
N GLN A 27 -16.36 -2.23 -9.56
CA GLN A 27 -16.53 -1.08 -10.47
C GLN A 27 -15.40 -0.04 -10.33
N LEU A 28 -14.69 -0.04 -9.21
CA LEU A 28 -13.55 0.86 -8.98
C LEU A 28 -12.23 0.32 -9.55
N ALA A 29 -12.17 -0.94 -9.99
CA ALA A 29 -10.93 -1.52 -10.49
C ALA A 29 -10.40 -0.78 -11.72
N LYS A 30 -11.29 -0.46 -12.67
CA LYS A 30 -10.94 0.32 -13.87
C LYS A 30 -10.50 1.76 -13.55
N PRO A 31 -11.25 2.58 -12.79
CA PRO A 31 -10.82 3.94 -12.47
C PRO A 31 -9.55 3.99 -11.61
N ILE A 32 -9.36 3.04 -10.67
CA ILE A 32 -8.10 2.95 -9.92
C ILE A 32 -6.93 2.62 -10.86
N GLY A 33 -7.10 1.65 -11.76
CA GLY A 33 -6.07 1.30 -12.74
C GLY A 33 -5.69 2.49 -13.62
N TYR A 34 -6.68 3.28 -14.02
CA TYR A 34 -6.46 4.52 -14.76
C TYR A 34 -5.73 5.59 -13.93
N ALA A 35 -6.12 5.80 -12.67
CA ALA A 35 -5.44 6.74 -11.77
C ALA A 35 -3.97 6.35 -11.51
N VAL A 36 -3.71 5.05 -11.35
CA VAL A 36 -2.36 4.49 -11.25
C VAL A 36 -1.56 4.79 -12.51
N PHE A 37 -2.12 4.52 -13.69
CA PHE A 37 -1.47 4.81 -14.97
C PHE A 37 -1.14 6.29 -15.14
N LEU A 38 -2.07 7.19 -14.81
CA LEU A 38 -1.87 8.63 -14.95
C LEU A 38 -0.69 9.17 -14.14
N GLN A 39 -0.40 8.56 -12.98
CA GLN A 39 0.66 9.03 -12.10
C GLN A 39 1.99 8.28 -12.29
N THR A 40 1.93 6.97 -12.58
CA THR A 40 3.11 6.10 -12.62
C THR A 40 3.58 5.79 -14.03
N HIS A 41 2.77 6.09 -15.05
CA HIS A 41 2.96 5.63 -16.44
C HIS A 41 3.07 4.11 -16.60
N HIS A 42 2.67 3.34 -15.57
CA HIS A 42 2.61 1.90 -15.60
C HIS A 42 1.16 1.43 -15.56
N GLU A 43 0.82 0.53 -16.49
CA GLU A 43 -0.53 0.00 -16.60
C GLU A 43 -0.73 -1.20 -15.66
N LEU A 44 -1.79 -1.15 -14.86
CA LEU A 44 -2.32 -2.30 -14.14
C LEU A 44 -3.69 -2.65 -14.74
N SER A 45 -3.84 -3.89 -15.18
CA SER A 45 -5.11 -4.35 -15.72
C SER A 45 -6.19 -4.39 -14.64
N GLU A 46 -7.45 -4.23 -15.06
CA GLU A 46 -8.60 -4.35 -14.17
C GLU A 46 -8.58 -5.68 -13.40
N VAL A 47 -8.23 -6.78 -14.08
CA VAL A 47 -8.08 -8.11 -13.50
C VAL A 47 -7.00 -8.14 -12.41
N ALA A 48 -5.88 -7.44 -12.59
CA ALA A 48 -4.82 -7.37 -11.58
C ALA A 48 -5.32 -6.65 -10.31
N ILE A 49 -6.08 -5.57 -10.46
CA ILE A 49 -6.67 -4.84 -9.32
C ILE A 49 -7.75 -5.68 -8.63
N LEU A 50 -8.63 -6.35 -9.39
CA LEU A 50 -9.64 -7.24 -8.81
C LEU A 50 -9.00 -8.39 -8.01
N ARG A 51 -7.92 -8.98 -8.53
CA ARG A 51 -7.15 -10.02 -7.82
C ARG A 51 -6.48 -9.49 -6.56
N LEU A 52 -5.91 -8.29 -6.62
CA LEU A 52 -5.29 -7.63 -5.47
C LEU A 52 -6.29 -7.50 -4.31
N PHE A 53 -7.53 -7.11 -4.59
CA PHE A 53 -8.57 -6.92 -3.58
C PHE A 53 -9.47 -8.15 -3.36
N ASN A 54 -9.02 -9.35 -3.76
CA ASN A 54 -9.73 -10.63 -3.58
C ASN A 54 -11.13 -10.72 -4.23
N TYR A 55 -11.46 -9.83 -5.17
CA TYR A 55 -12.70 -9.91 -5.96
C TYR A 55 -12.63 -10.97 -7.05
N LEU A 56 -11.41 -11.33 -7.48
CA LEU A 56 -11.18 -12.46 -8.36
C LEU A 56 -10.12 -13.36 -7.71
N PRO A 57 -10.46 -14.60 -7.30
CA PRO A 57 -9.51 -15.47 -6.63
C PRO A 57 -8.32 -15.77 -7.54
N SER A 58 -7.13 -15.71 -6.95
CA SER A 58 -5.88 -16.07 -7.61
C SER A 58 -5.13 -17.04 -6.70
N LYS A 59 -4.57 -18.09 -7.29
CA LYS A 59 -3.66 -19.01 -6.57
C LYS A 59 -2.32 -18.36 -6.24
N PHE A 60 -1.98 -17.28 -6.94
CA PHE A 60 -0.71 -16.58 -6.81
C PHE A 60 -0.91 -15.19 -6.20
N PRO A 61 0.03 -14.75 -5.34
CA PRO A 61 0.03 -13.40 -4.82
C PRO A 61 0.24 -12.38 -5.97
N PRO A 62 -0.05 -11.09 -5.72
CA PRO A 62 0.30 -10.02 -6.66
C PRO A 62 1.79 -10.07 -7.01
N SER A 63 2.11 -9.82 -8.27
CA SER A 63 3.49 -9.80 -8.75
C SER A 63 4.28 -8.66 -8.07
N SER A 64 5.61 -8.77 -8.02
CA SER A 64 6.46 -7.68 -7.54
C SER A 64 6.21 -6.38 -8.30
N PHE A 65 6.04 -6.47 -9.63
CA PHE A 65 5.65 -5.33 -10.46
C PHE A 65 4.36 -4.66 -9.98
N THR A 66 3.30 -5.43 -9.70
CA THR A 66 2.05 -4.84 -9.16
C THR A 66 2.31 -4.11 -7.85
N LYS A 67 3.11 -4.69 -6.95
CA LYS A 67 3.41 -4.07 -5.66
C LYS A 67 4.22 -2.77 -5.82
N ASP A 68 5.23 -2.77 -6.69
CA ASP A 68 6.06 -1.61 -6.97
C ASP A 68 5.25 -0.46 -7.57
N VAL A 69 4.41 -0.76 -8.56
CA VAL A 69 3.54 0.24 -9.20
C VAL A 69 2.56 0.86 -8.20
N LEU A 70 1.99 0.07 -7.29
CA LEU A 70 1.10 0.60 -6.25
C LEU A 70 1.86 1.44 -5.22
N ALA A 71 3.08 1.04 -4.85
CA ALA A 71 3.93 1.82 -3.97
C ALA A 71 4.30 3.18 -4.61
N MET A 72 4.68 3.19 -5.89
CA MET A 72 4.89 4.40 -6.69
C MET A 72 3.66 5.28 -6.75
N TYR A 73 2.49 4.69 -6.96
CA TYR A 73 1.23 5.42 -6.92
C TYR A 73 0.99 6.08 -5.55
N CYS A 74 1.35 5.41 -4.46
CA CYS A 74 1.29 5.96 -3.11
C CYS A 74 2.42 6.94 -2.74
N GLY A 75 3.37 7.22 -3.65
CA GLY A 75 4.45 8.20 -3.44
C GLY A 75 5.76 7.62 -2.90
N TYR A 76 5.92 6.31 -2.93
CA TYR A 76 7.17 5.61 -2.59
C TYR A 76 7.98 5.31 -3.85
N GLU A 77 9.27 5.01 -3.73
CA GLU A 77 10.09 4.68 -4.91
C GLU A 77 9.71 3.32 -5.50
N ASN A 78 9.48 2.33 -4.63
CA ASN A 78 9.10 0.97 -4.98
C ASN A 78 8.53 0.27 -3.73
N TYR A 79 8.17 -1.01 -3.83
CA TYR A 79 7.58 -1.74 -2.71
C TYR A 79 8.55 -1.95 -1.54
N LEU A 80 9.85 -2.08 -1.82
CA LEU A 80 10.86 -2.24 -0.79
C LEU A 80 11.01 -0.95 0.03
N ASP A 81 11.13 0.21 -0.64
CA ASP A 81 11.16 1.55 0.00
C ASP A 81 9.91 1.77 0.87
N PHE A 82 8.75 1.36 0.39
CA PHE A 82 7.52 1.37 1.18
C PHE A 82 7.62 0.52 2.45
N CYS A 83 8.09 -0.74 2.32
CA CYS A 83 8.24 -1.64 3.46
C CYS A 83 9.25 -1.10 4.49
N GLU A 84 10.37 -0.54 4.03
CA GLU A 84 11.42 0.01 4.89
C GLU A 84 10.93 1.24 5.66
N LYS A 85 10.32 2.22 4.97
CA LYS A 85 9.75 3.42 5.61
C LYS A 85 8.65 3.08 6.61
N ARG A 86 7.82 2.07 6.33
CA ARG A 86 6.79 1.60 7.27
C ARG A 86 7.35 0.77 8.42
N GLY A 87 8.43 0.03 8.20
CA GLY A 87 9.17 -0.64 9.26
C GLY A 87 9.75 0.37 10.26
N GLN A 88 10.29 1.49 9.77
CA GLN A 88 10.81 2.58 10.58
C GLN A 88 9.70 3.32 11.36
N ASP A 89 8.54 3.58 10.74
CA ASP A 89 7.39 4.22 11.42
C ASP A 89 6.87 3.41 12.61
N ASN A 90 6.99 2.08 12.56
CA ASN A 90 6.64 1.19 13.68
C ASN A 90 7.70 1.17 14.79
N ILE A 91 8.98 1.38 14.47
CA ILE A 91 10.06 1.47 15.47
C ILE A 91 10.00 2.82 16.21
N LEU A 92 9.62 3.89 15.52
CA LEU A 92 9.46 5.23 16.11
C LEU A 92 8.18 5.39 16.96
N LYS A 93 7.32 4.38 17.03
CA LYS A 93 6.15 4.35 17.94
C LYS A 93 6.38 3.52 19.20
N ASP A 94 7.50 2.82 19.29
CA ASP A 94 7.87 1.98 20.46
C ASP A 94 9.07 2.56 21.24
N GLY A 95 9.60 3.73 20.85
CA GLY A 95 10.75 4.37 21.49
C GLY A 95 10.55 5.87 21.79
N ASP A 96 10.57 6.19 23.08
CA ASP A 96 10.71 7.51 23.73
C ASP A 96 9.47 8.43 23.74
N ILE A 97 8.95 8.84 24.92
CA ILE A 97 9.62 9.81 25.80
C ILE A 97 9.63 9.35 27.28
N ASP A 98 10.80 8.91 27.76
CA ASP A 98 11.23 9.17 29.14
C ASP A 98 11.39 10.68 29.31
N LEU A 99 10.53 11.28 30.14
CA LEU A 99 10.58 12.71 30.42
C LEU A 99 11.67 12.94 31.48
N PRO A 100 12.80 13.62 31.19
CA PRO A 100 13.64 14.09 32.28
C PRO A 100 12.83 15.10 33.10
N SER A 101 12.69 14.80 34.39
CA SER A 101 12.04 15.68 35.37
C SER A 101 12.60 17.10 35.24
N PRO A 102 11.76 18.15 35.20
CA PRO A 102 12.27 19.50 35.26
C PRO A 102 12.89 19.72 36.64
N LEU A 103 14.21 19.83 36.67
CA LEU A 103 14.92 20.53 37.74
C LEU A 103 14.56 22.01 37.62
N ILE A 104 13.72 22.50 38.54
CA ILE A 104 13.84 23.73 39.34
C ILE A 104 12.70 23.73 40.36
#